data_AF-L1IHP2-F1
#
_entry.id   AF-L1IHP2-F1
#
_cell.length_a   1.000
_cell.length_b   1.000
_cell.length_c   1.000
_cell.angle_alpha   90.00
_cell.angle_beta   90.00
_cell.angle_gamma   90.00
#
_symmetry.space_group_name_H-M   'P 1'
#
loop_
_entity.id
_entity.type
_entity.pdbx_description
1 polymer ?
#
loop_
_entity_poly.entity_id
_entity_poly.type
_entity_poly.pdbx_seq_one_letter_code
_entity_poly.pdbx_strand_id
1 'polypeptide(L)'
;MSAEEESKALKKSYSFDNVKFSAVDLHEVDMKDIGAIQKAMTALASEMPAEMARFTADDMAKTVKAAGPRSMTQSGALEKIKTMIEDNKTKENAFIVISSLASEAGTVVEPFMVSFLPACLEGTSHKKNEVRAAAEDAASDIVDMVCSWGVKAMLQMLMVGAKETKWQTKMISLRLIGKLAEKHPYSFSRCLHEAIAVISEGMWDTKKDVKEAAASAMQAACDSVSNRDIKPFVPALINAIQNPEEVPETVHKLSATVFVQSVDSPALSITVPILL
;
A
#
# COMPACT_ATOMS: atom_id res chain seq x y z
N MET A 1 -38.05 -2.78 -29.63
CA MET A 1 -38.25 -1.56 -28.83
C MET A 1 -36.92 -0.86 -28.75
N SER A 2 -36.86 0.33 -29.33
CA SER A 2 -35.64 1.12 -29.60
C SER A 2 -35.02 1.60 -28.29
N ALA A 3 -33.69 1.80 -28.27
CA ALA A 3 -32.90 2.28 -27.12
C ALA A 3 -33.40 3.62 -26.51
N GLU A 4 -34.32 4.31 -27.18
CA GLU A 4 -34.98 5.52 -26.67
C GLU A 4 -36.03 5.24 -25.58
N GLU A 5 -36.56 4.02 -25.44
CA GLU A 5 -37.57 3.72 -24.41
C GLU A 5 -36.97 3.41 -23.04
N GLU A 6 -35.72 2.94 -22.94
CA GLU A 6 -35.05 2.70 -21.65
C GLU A 6 -34.62 3.98 -20.92
N SER A 7 -34.40 5.08 -21.66
CA SER A 7 -34.07 6.39 -21.07
C SER A 7 -35.19 6.94 -20.16
N LYS A 8 -36.45 6.56 -20.41
CA LYS A 8 -37.61 7.03 -19.63
C LYS A 8 -37.84 6.29 -18.31
N ALA A 9 -37.09 5.21 -18.01
CA ALA A 9 -37.27 4.41 -16.80
C ALA A 9 -36.41 4.87 -15.61
N LEU A 10 -35.40 5.72 -15.84
CA LEU A 10 -34.60 6.27 -14.75
C LEU A 10 -35.39 7.38 -14.06
N LYS A 11 -35.83 7.12 -12.81
CA LYS A 11 -36.45 8.12 -11.94
C LYS A 11 -35.60 9.39 -11.94
N LYS A 12 -36.22 10.52 -12.28
CA LYS A 12 -35.64 11.89 -12.34
C LYS A 12 -34.77 12.31 -11.13
N SER A 13 -34.79 11.56 -10.02
CA SER A 13 -33.92 11.77 -8.86
C SER A 13 -32.46 11.34 -9.08
N TYR A 14 -32.16 10.53 -10.09
CA TYR A 14 -30.80 10.07 -10.39
C TYR A 14 -30.16 10.78 -11.60
N SER A 15 -30.87 11.72 -12.22
CA SER A 15 -30.32 12.51 -13.32
C SER A 15 -29.56 13.71 -12.76
N PHE A 16 -28.27 13.80 -13.07
CA PHE A 16 -27.41 14.93 -12.70
C PHE A 16 -27.74 16.23 -13.46
N ASP A 17 -28.81 16.24 -14.26
CA ASP A 17 -29.20 17.35 -15.16
C ASP A 17 -29.43 18.70 -14.45
N ASN A 18 -29.73 18.68 -13.14
CA ASN A 18 -29.89 19.89 -12.32
C ASN A 18 -28.75 20.11 -11.32
N VAL A 19 -27.73 19.25 -11.34
CA VAL A 19 -26.48 19.51 -10.63
C VAL A 19 -25.66 20.41 -11.53
N LYS A 20 -25.73 21.73 -11.27
CA LYS A 20 -24.65 22.60 -11.73
C LYS A 20 -23.39 22.12 -11.01
N PHE A 21 -22.55 21.36 -11.71
CA PHE A 21 -21.11 21.37 -11.46
C PHE A 21 -20.58 22.75 -11.87
N SER A 22 -21.13 23.82 -11.29
CA SER A 22 -20.36 25.05 -11.23
C SER A 22 -19.07 24.68 -10.51
N ALA A 23 -17.95 25.20 -10.99
CA ALA A 23 -16.71 25.26 -10.24
C ALA A 23 -16.91 26.16 -9.01
N VAL A 24 -17.88 25.81 -8.16
CA VAL A 24 -18.24 26.48 -6.92
C VAL A 24 -17.03 26.33 -6.05
N ASP A 25 -16.26 27.40 -6.01
CA ASP A 25 -15.28 27.71 -4.99
C ASP A 25 -14.34 26.53 -4.70
N LEU A 26 -13.66 26.04 -5.74
CA LEU A 26 -12.34 25.46 -5.50
C LEU A 26 -11.51 26.56 -4.86
N HIS A 27 -11.38 26.54 -3.53
CA HIS A 27 -10.52 27.45 -2.76
C HIS A 27 -9.28 27.75 -3.61
N GLU A 28 -9.13 28.99 -4.05
CA GLU A 28 -7.87 29.42 -4.65
C GLU A 28 -6.82 29.16 -3.58
N VAL A 29 -5.88 28.28 -3.88
CA VAL A 29 -4.79 28.01 -2.96
C VAL A 29 -4.01 29.32 -2.85
N ASP A 30 -3.82 29.80 -1.62
CA ASP A 30 -3.10 31.03 -1.38
C ASP A 30 -1.72 30.95 -2.05
N MET A 31 -1.41 31.91 -2.92
CA MET A 31 -0.13 31.94 -3.66
C MET A 31 1.09 31.93 -2.72
N LYS A 32 0.90 32.36 -1.47
CA LYS A 32 1.91 32.30 -0.41
C LYS A 32 2.28 30.86 -0.05
N ASP A 33 1.30 29.97 0.06
CA ASP A 33 1.52 28.56 0.39
C ASP A 33 2.19 27.83 -0.77
N ILE A 34 1.79 28.14 -2.00
CA ILE A 34 2.46 27.63 -3.21
C ILE A 34 3.93 28.06 -3.25
N GLY A 35 4.20 29.34 -2.94
CA GLY A 35 5.56 29.88 -2.89
C GLY A 35 6.40 29.27 -1.76
N ALA A 36 5.81 29.02 -0.60
CA ALA A 36 6.46 28.35 0.52
C ALA A 36 6.85 26.91 0.17
N ILE A 37 5.94 26.13 -0.44
CA ILE A 37 6.21 24.76 -0.90
C ILE A 37 7.30 24.77 -1.98
N GLN A 38 7.27 25.70 -2.94
CA GLN A 38 8.31 25.81 -3.96
C GLN A 38 9.68 26.12 -3.37
N LYS A 39 9.74 27.00 -2.35
CA LYS A 39 10.97 27.32 -1.65
C LYS A 39 11.49 26.13 -0.85
N ALA A 40 10.62 25.45 -0.11
CA ALA A 40 10.97 24.23 0.64
C ALA A 40 11.51 23.13 -0.29
N MET A 41 10.83 22.86 -1.40
CA MET A 41 11.28 21.89 -2.40
C MET A 41 12.62 22.26 -3.05
N THR A 42 12.90 23.55 -3.22
CA THR A 42 14.19 24.02 -3.76
C THR A 42 15.30 23.87 -2.72
N ALA A 43 15.00 24.11 -1.45
CA ALA A 43 15.91 23.84 -0.34
C ALA A 43 16.22 22.33 -0.23
N LEU A 44 15.20 21.48 -0.30
CA LEU A 44 15.33 20.02 -0.22
C LEU A 44 16.07 19.40 -1.41
N ALA A 45 16.05 20.06 -2.57
CA ALA A 45 16.86 19.70 -3.74
C ALA A 45 18.36 20.03 -3.56
N SER A 46 18.73 20.78 -2.52
CA SER A 46 20.13 20.99 -2.12
C SER A 46 20.63 19.78 -1.31
N GLU A 47 21.93 19.53 -1.32
CA GLU A 47 22.54 18.62 -0.33
C GLU A 47 22.42 19.27 1.06
N MET A 48 21.59 18.70 1.94
CA MET A 48 21.41 19.13 3.32
C MET A 48 21.36 17.92 4.26
N PRO A 49 21.77 18.06 5.54
CA PRO A 49 21.75 16.98 6.51
C PRO A 49 20.34 16.42 6.70
N ALA A 50 20.22 15.11 6.91
CA ALA A 50 18.94 14.40 7.01
C ALA A 50 17.97 15.00 8.05
N GLU A 51 18.49 15.47 9.20
CA GLU A 51 17.66 16.12 10.23
C GLU A 51 17.02 17.43 9.76
N MET A 52 17.79 18.28 9.06
CA MET A 52 17.26 19.52 8.50
C MET A 52 16.31 19.26 7.32
N ALA A 53 16.59 18.22 6.53
CA ALA A 53 15.69 17.78 5.47
C ALA A 53 14.35 17.33 6.04
N ARG A 54 14.36 16.56 7.14
CA ARG A 54 13.13 16.11 7.82
C ARG A 54 12.33 17.28 8.39
N PHE A 55 12.96 18.20 9.10
CA PHE A 55 12.28 19.39 9.63
C PHE A 55 11.64 20.24 8.52
N THR A 56 12.36 20.44 7.41
CA THR A 56 11.84 21.19 6.25
C THR A 56 10.70 20.44 5.56
N ALA A 57 10.78 19.11 5.48
CA ALA A 57 9.75 18.27 4.92
C ALA A 57 8.48 18.23 5.80
N ASP A 58 8.62 18.20 7.12
CA ASP A 58 7.50 18.25 8.07
C ASP A 58 6.77 19.59 8.01
N ASP A 59 7.50 20.71 7.94
CA ASP A 59 6.91 22.05 7.79
C ASP A 59 6.17 22.20 6.46
N MET A 60 6.77 21.67 5.38
CA MET A 60 6.12 21.59 4.08
C MET A 60 4.84 20.73 4.14
N ALA A 61 4.88 19.58 4.79
CA ALA A 61 3.74 18.68 4.87
C ALA A 61 2.57 19.30 5.68
N LYS A 62 2.88 20.05 6.75
CA LYS A 62 1.89 20.84 7.50
C LYS A 62 1.27 21.95 6.65
N THR A 63 2.10 22.63 5.85
CA THR A 63 1.62 23.64 4.89
C THR A 63 0.69 23.00 3.84
N VAL A 64 1.06 21.84 3.30
CA VAL A 64 0.22 21.09 2.34
C VAL A 64 -1.10 20.64 2.97
N LYS A 65 -1.09 20.22 4.24
CA LYS A 65 -2.30 19.84 4.97
C LYS A 65 -3.26 21.02 5.12
N ALA A 66 -2.75 22.22 5.39
CA ALA A 66 -3.55 23.43 5.52
C ALA A 66 -4.05 23.97 4.16
N ALA A 67 -3.18 23.98 3.15
CA ALA A 67 -3.46 24.51 1.82
C ALA A 67 -4.26 23.54 0.91
N GLY A 68 -4.31 22.26 1.29
CA GLY A 68 -4.99 21.20 0.55
C GLY A 68 -4.17 20.60 -0.60
N PRO A 69 -4.71 19.58 -1.29
CA PRO A 69 -3.96 18.74 -2.24
C PRO A 69 -3.58 19.47 -3.53
N ARG A 70 -4.35 20.49 -3.90
CA ARG A 70 -4.13 21.29 -5.11
C ARG A 70 -2.83 22.10 -5.03
N SER A 71 -2.40 22.46 -3.82
CA SER A 71 -1.14 23.17 -3.57
C SER A 71 0.07 22.40 -4.10
N MET A 72 0.07 21.06 -4.00
CA MET A 72 1.15 20.23 -4.52
C MET A 72 1.21 20.18 -6.05
N THR A 73 0.04 20.17 -6.71
CA THR A 73 -0.03 20.13 -8.16
C THR A 73 0.38 21.47 -8.76
N GLN A 74 -0.08 22.59 -8.18
CA GLN A 74 0.23 23.93 -8.66
C GLN A 74 1.67 24.38 -8.34
N SER A 75 2.25 23.91 -7.23
CA SER A 75 3.65 24.20 -6.88
C SER A 75 4.66 23.44 -7.76
N GLY A 76 4.23 22.40 -8.49
CA GLY A 76 5.14 21.51 -9.23
C GLY A 76 5.96 20.59 -8.32
N ALA A 77 5.54 20.41 -7.06
CA ALA A 77 6.25 19.58 -6.09
C ALA A 77 6.38 18.12 -6.55
N LEU A 78 5.35 17.57 -7.19
CA LEU A 78 5.35 16.19 -7.68
C LEU A 78 6.45 15.93 -8.71
N GLU A 79 6.61 16.82 -9.68
CA GLU A 79 7.65 16.68 -10.71
C GLU A 79 9.04 16.86 -10.10
N LYS A 80 9.20 17.78 -9.15
CA LYS A 80 10.45 17.93 -8.40
C LYS A 80 10.79 16.66 -7.60
N ILE A 81 9.83 16.04 -6.92
CA ILE A 81 10.06 14.77 -6.20
C ILE A 81 10.51 13.68 -7.18
N LYS A 82 9.86 13.55 -8.34
CA LYS A 82 10.28 12.59 -9.38
C LYS A 82 11.74 12.82 -9.80
N THR A 83 12.12 14.06 -10.10
CA THR A 83 13.51 14.38 -10.47
C THR A 83 14.49 14.07 -9.35
N MET A 84 14.13 14.35 -8.09
CA MET A 84 15.01 14.07 -6.94
C MET A 84 15.21 12.57 -6.68
N ILE A 85 14.26 11.71 -7.07
CA ILE A 85 14.36 10.25 -6.96
C ILE A 85 15.36 9.68 -7.98
N GLU A 86 15.49 10.31 -9.15
CA GLU A 86 16.44 9.92 -10.20
C GLU A 86 17.89 10.27 -9.80
N ASP A 87 18.07 11.37 -9.07
CA ASP A 87 19.38 11.85 -8.61
C ASP A 87 19.88 11.12 -7.35
N ASN A 88 20.96 10.35 -7.48
CA ASN A 88 21.57 9.56 -6.39
C ASN A 88 22.05 10.36 -5.16
N LYS A 89 22.18 11.69 -5.29
CA LYS A 89 22.56 12.59 -4.20
C LYS A 89 21.36 13.05 -3.38
N THR A 90 20.25 13.36 -4.04
CA THR A 90 19.02 13.88 -3.42
C THR A 90 17.98 12.81 -3.14
N LYS A 91 18.22 11.57 -3.58
CA LYS A 91 17.30 10.43 -3.42
C LYS A 91 16.88 10.17 -1.97
N GLU A 92 17.80 10.34 -1.03
CA GLU A 92 17.50 10.25 0.41
C GLU A 92 16.46 11.31 0.83
N ASN A 93 16.71 12.58 0.48
CA ASN A 93 15.82 13.68 0.76
C ASN A 93 14.43 13.48 0.12
N ALA A 94 14.39 12.91 -1.09
CA ALA A 94 13.13 12.60 -1.75
C ALA A 94 12.27 11.62 -0.94
N PHE A 95 12.88 10.56 -0.39
CA PHE A 95 12.16 9.59 0.45
C PHE A 95 11.76 10.20 1.80
N ILE A 96 12.61 11.03 2.42
CA ILE A 96 12.25 11.76 3.64
C ILE A 96 11.02 12.65 3.41
N VAL A 97 10.98 13.35 2.27
CA VAL A 97 9.84 14.19 1.88
C VAL A 97 8.57 13.36 1.72
N ILE A 98 8.65 12.21 1.06
CA ILE A 98 7.52 11.30 0.88
C ILE A 98 7.00 10.78 2.22
N SER A 99 7.89 10.34 3.12
CA SER A 99 7.56 9.89 4.48
C SER A 99 6.85 11.00 5.28
N SER A 100 7.39 12.22 5.25
CA SER A 100 6.84 13.37 5.98
C SER A 100 5.47 13.77 5.43
N LEU A 101 5.30 13.78 4.10
CA LEU A 101 4.01 14.03 3.46
C LEU A 101 2.97 12.96 3.81
N ALA A 102 3.36 11.68 3.80
CA ALA A 102 2.48 10.58 4.14
C ALA A 102 2.03 10.64 5.62
N SER A 103 2.94 10.96 6.54
CA SER A 103 2.67 11.03 7.97
C SER A 103 1.84 12.25 8.38
N GLU A 104 2.20 13.44 7.89
CA GLU A 104 1.60 14.71 8.36
C GLU A 104 0.36 15.11 7.57
N ALA A 105 0.40 15.03 6.23
CA ALA A 105 -0.71 15.45 5.38
C ALA A 105 -1.82 14.38 5.29
N GLY A 106 -1.47 13.11 5.49
CA GLY A 106 -2.42 12.00 5.58
C GLY A 106 -3.25 11.82 4.30
N THR A 107 -4.49 11.34 4.44
CA THR A 107 -5.34 10.90 3.31
C THR A 107 -5.59 11.95 2.23
N VAL A 108 -5.36 13.23 2.51
CA VAL A 108 -5.48 14.34 1.53
C VAL A 108 -4.52 14.16 0.34
N VAL A 109 -3.33 13.61 0.59
CA VAL A 109 -2.28 13.43 -0.43
C VAL A 109 -2.15 11.98 -0.92
N GLU A 110 -3.00 11.07 -0.42
CA GLU A 110 -3.01 9.64 -0.76
C GLU A 110 -2.85 9.35 -2.25
N PRO A 111 -3.69 9.88 -3.17
CA PRO A 111 -3.60 9.51 -4.59
C PRO A 111 -2.26 9.87 -5.23
N PHE A 112 -1.56 10.88 -4.71
CA PHE A 112 -0.25 11.26 -5.20
C PHE A 112 0.85 10.36 -4.62
N MET A 113 0.80 10.09 -3.32
CA MET A 113 1.84 9.30 -2.64
C MET A 113 1.84 7.83 -3.06
N VAL A 114 0.67 7.25 -3.31
CA VAL A 114 0.54 5.86 -3.78
C VAL A 114 1.33 5.64 -5.08
N SER A 115 1.42 6.64 -5.96
CA SER A 115 2.18 6.55 -7.22
C SER A 115 3.70 6.44 -7.02
N PHE A 116 4.22 6.87 -5.87
CA PHE A 116 5.65 6.82 -5.53
C PHE A 116 6.06 5.52 -4.84
N LEU A 117 5.12 4.66 -4.44
CA LEU A 117 5.44 3.41 -3.77
C LEU A 117 6.41 2.51 -4.57
N PRO A 118 6.25 2.30 -5.89
CA PRO A 118 7.20 1.46 -6.64
C PRO A 118 8.64 1.99 -6.58
N ALA A 119 8.82 3.32 -6.62
CA ALA A 119 10.13 3.95 -6.50
C ALA A 119 10.72 3.80 -5.08
N CYS A 120 9.88 3.84 -4.05
CA CYS A 120 10.31 3.56 -2.67
C CYS A 120 10.77 2.11 -2.53
N LEU A 121 10.00 1.16 -3.07
CA LEU A 121 10.35 -0.27 -3.06
C LEU A 121 11.68 -0.54 -3.78
N GLU A 122 11.93 0.11 -4.92
CA GLU A 122 13.22 0.00 -5.60
C GLU A 122 14.37 0.60 -4.76
N GLY A 123 14.11 1.72 -4.07
CA GLY A 123 15.03 2.39 -3.15
C GLY A 123 15.53 1.52 -2.00
N THR A 124 14.74 0.55 -1.53
CA THR A 124 15.13 -0.40 -0.47
C THR A 124 16.33 -1.29 -0.85
N SER A 125 16.62 -1.40 -2.15
CA SER A 125 17.74 -2.18 -2.68
C SER A 125 18.99 -1.35 -2.99
N HIS A 126 18.99 -0.06 -2.61
CA HIS A 126 20.09 0.85 -2.92
C HIS A 126 21.39 0.51 -2.15
N LYS A 127 22.55 0.94 -2.67
CA LYS A 127 23.86 0.63 -2.07
C LYS A 127 24.11 1.33 -0.73
N LYS A 128 23.57 2.56 -0.57
CA LYS A 128 23.72 3.36 0.66
C LYS A 128 22.68 2.96 1.70
N ASN A 129 23.10 2.74 2.94
CA ASN A 129 22.21 2.35 4.04
C ASN A 129 21.18 3.44 4.38
N GLU A 130 21.59 4.70 4.36
CA GLU A 130 20.74 5.86 4.66
C GLU A 130 19.55 5.93 3.70
N VAL A 131 19.82 5.81 2.39
CA VAL A 131 18.78 5.77 1.35
C VAL A 131 17.83 4.57 1.53
N ARG A 132 18.35 3.41 1.95
CA ARG A 132 17.53 2.21 2.18
C ARG A 132 16.58 2.40 3.35
N ALA A 133 17.07 2.94 4.47
CA ALA A 133 16.27 3.22 5.65
C ALA A 133 15.18 4.24 5.33
N ALA A 134 15.54 5.36 4.68
CA ALA A 134 14.57 6.38 4.28
C ALA A 134 13.49 5.84 3.33
N ALA A 135 13.86 4.95 2.40
CA ALA A 135 12.92 4.31 1.49
C ALA A 135 11.96 3.33 2.19
N GLU A 136 12.46 2.56 3.17
CA GLU A 136 11.64 1.66 4.00
C GLU A 136 10.64 2.45 4.85
N ASP A 137 11.08 3.54 5.49
CA ASP A 137 10.23 4.45 6.26
C ASP A 137 9.15 5.06 5.36
N ALA A 138 9.54 5.59 4.19
CA ALA A 138 8.60 6.17 3.24
C ALA A 138 7.54 5.17 2.74
N ALA A 139 7.95 3.94 2.41
CA ALA A 139 7.02 2.89 1.97
C ALA A 139 6.08 2.45 3.10
N SER A 140 6.60 2.37 4.33
CA SER A 140 5.84 2.06 5.55
C SER A 140 4.77 3.12 5.84
N ASP A 141 5.13 4.40 5.73
CA ASP A 141 4.22 5.52 5.98
C ASP A 141 3.15 5.65 4.90
N ILE A 142 3.49 5.37 3.63
CA ILE A 142 2.50 5.31 2.54
C ILE A 142 1.43 4.26 2.86
N VAL A 143 1.81 3.06 3.30
CA VAL A 143 0.86 2.01 3.69
C VAL A 143 0.03 2.42 4.91
N ASP A 144 0.63 3.13 5.87
CA ASP A 144 -0.07 3.68 7.05
C ASP A 144 -1.01 4.84 6.75
N MET A 145 -0.88 5.46 5.59
CA MET A 145 -1.80 6.50 5.15
C MET A 145 -2.98 5.96 4.34
N VAL A 146 -2.82 4.87 3.58
CA VAL A 146 -3.84 4.33 2.67
C VAL A 146 -5.20 4.11 3.34
N CYS A 147 -6.27 4.50 2.66
CA CYS A 147 -7.65 4.24 3.07
C CYS A 147 -8.10 2.82 2.71
N SER A 148 -9.18 2.33 3.34
CA SER A 148 -9.70 0.98 3.14
C SER A 148 -10.08 0.67 1.68
N TRP A 149 -10.39 1.68 0.88
CA TRP A 149 -10.76 1.53 -0.54
C TRP A 149 -9.55 1.44 -1.48
N GLY A 150 -8.40 1.98 -1.07
CA GLY A 150 -7.14 1.95 -1.82
C GLY A 150 -6.37 0.63 -1.70
N VAL A 151 -6.81 -0.27 -0.81
CA VAL A 151 -6.11 -1.54 -0.48
C VAL A 151 -5.81 -2.39 -1.71
N LYS A 152 -6.78 -2.55 -2.62
CA LYS A 152 -6.56 -3.38 -3.82
C LYS A 152 -5.46 -2.80 -4.73
N ALA A 153 -5.48 -1.49 -4.97
CA ALA A 153 -4.46 -0.84 -5.80
C ALA A 153 -3.08 -0.92 -5.15
N MET A 154 -3.00 -0.68 -3.83
CA MET A 154 -1.78 -0.80 -3.04
C MET A 154 -1.21 -2.23 -3.08
N LEU A 155 -2.07 -3.22 -2.86
CA LEU A 155 -1.70 -4.64 -2.86
C LEU A 155 -1.10 -5.07 -4.20
N GLN A 156 -1.68 -4.63 -5.32
CA GLN A 156 -1.16 -4.96 -6.66
C GLN A 156 0.26 -4.41 -6.88
N MET A 157 0.56 -3.20 -6.40
CA MET A 157 1.92 -2.64 -6.48
C MET A 157 2.91 -3.41 -5.59
N LEU A 158 2.49 -3.78 -4.38
CA LEU A 158 3.31 -4.58 -3.46
C LEU A 158 3.58 -5.99 -4.00
N MET A 159 2.61 -6.62 -4.65
CA MET A 159 2.77 -7.93 -5.28
C MET A 159 3.81 -7.90 -6.42
N VAL A 160 3.84 -6.82 -7.20
CA VAL A 160 4.89 -6.64 -8.21
C VAL A 160 6.26 -6.54 -7.53
N GLY A 161 6.37 -5.77 -6.46
CA GLY A 161 7.61 -5.68 -5.66
C GLY A 161 8.03 -7.01 -5.01
N ALA A 162 7.07 -7.84 -4.61
CA ALA A 162 7.33 -9.17 -4.05
C ALA A 162 7.90 -10.18 -5.09
N LYS A 163 7.67 -9.93 -6.38
CA LYS A 163 8.20 -10.73 -7.50
C LYS A 163 9.51 -10.21 -8.07
N GLU A 164 10.03 -9.09 -7.55
CA GLU A 164 11.27 -8.47 -8.02
C GLU A 164 12.49 -9.36 -7.73
N THR A 165 13.53 -9.30 -8.55
CA THR A 165 14.73 -10.14 -8.38
C THR A 165 15.52 -9.86 -7.10
N LYS A 166 15.50 -8.62 -6.61
CA LYS A 166 16.29 -8.17 -5.46
C LYS A 166 15.61 -8.56 -4.15
N TRP A 167 16.29 -9.37 -3.34
CA TRP A 167 15.73 -9.94 -2.11
C TRP A 167 15.30 -8.87 -1.08
N GLN A 168 15.97 -7.71 -1.01
CA GLN A 168 15.59 -6.62 -0.10
C GLN A 168 14.20 -6.06 -0.46
N THR A 169 13.97 -5.80 -1.74
CA THR A 169 12.69 -5.31 -2.24
C THR A 169 11.59 -6.34 -2.03
N LYS A 170 11.88 -7.64 -2.25
CA LYS A 170 10.93 -8.71 -1.92
C LYS A 170 10.56 -8.73 -0.44
N MET A 171 11.57 -8.73 0.43
CA MET A 171 11.40 -8.79 1.88
C MET A 171 10.52 -7.65 2.39
N ILE A 172 10.83 -6.41 1.97
CA ILE A 172 10.03 -5.24 2.38
C ILE A 172 8.62 -5.29 1.80
N SER A 173 8.47 -5.67 0.53
CA SER A 173 7.14 -5.81 -0.08
C SER A 173 6.26 -6.79 0.69
N LEU A 174 6.80 -7.94 1.09
CA LEU A 174 6.10 -8.94 1.90
C LEU A 174 5.73 -8.40 3.30
N ARG A 175 6.66 -7.71 3.99
CA ARG A 175 6.36 -7.07 5.29
C ARG A 175 5.23 -6.04 5.17
N LEU A 176 5.25 -5.23 4.11
CA LEU A 176 4.22 -4.23 3.86
C LEU A 176 2.86 -4.84 3.50
N ILE A 177 2.84 -5.99 2.81
CA ILE A 177 1.59 -6.75 2.58
C ILE A 177 1.00 -7.22 3.91
N GLY A 178 1.82 -7.75 4.83
CA GLY A 178 1.38 -8.12 6.17
C GLY A 178 0.80 -6.93 6.94
N LYS A 179 1.51 -5.79 6.92
CA LYS A 179 1.06 -4.54 7.56
C LYS A 179 -0.28 -4.05 6.98
N LEU A 180 -0.45 -4.14 5.66
CA LEU A 180 -1.71 -3.79 4.99
C LEU A 180 -2.87 -4.69 5.41
N ALA A 181 -2.60 -5.99 5.60
CA ALA A 181 -3.59 -6.96 6.09
C ALA A 181 -4.04 -6.67 7.53
N GLU A 182 -3.12 -6.31 8.41
CA GLU A 182 -3.41 -5.94 9.80
C GLU A 182 -4.24 -4.65 9.88
N LYS A 183 -3.89 -3.65 9.05
CA LYS A 183 -4.54 -2.34 9.07
C LYS A 183 -5.97 -2.37 8.50
N HIS A 184 -6.16 -3.09 7.40
CA HIS A 184 -7.45 -3.14 6.68
C HIS A 184 -7.94 -4.57 6.46
N PRO A 185 -8.22 -5.34 7.52
CA PRO A 185 -8.50 -6.78 7.42
C PRO A 185 -9.72 -7.08 6.54
N TYR A 186 -10.77 -6.27 6.66
CA TYR A 186 -11.99 -6.46 5.86
C TYR A 186 -11.73 -6.27 4.36
N SER A 187 -11.08 -5.17 3.96
CA SER A 187 -10.78 -4.90 2.55
C SER A 187 -9.74 -5.87 2.00
N PHE A 188 -8.73 -6.22 2.79
CA PHE A 188 -7.69 -7.16 2.41
C PHE A 188 -8.25 -8.58 2.16
N SER A 189 -9.16 -9.05 3.02
CA SER A 189 -9.77 -10.39 2.91
C SER A 189 -10.43 -10.64 1.55
N ARG A 190 -10.97 -9.60 0.90
CA ARG A 190 -11.61 -9.70 -0.43
C ARG A 190 -10.61 -9.93 -1.57
N CYS A 191 -9.35 -9.54 -1.37
CA CYS A 191 -8.26 -9.75 -2.32
C CYS A 191 -7.29 -10.85 -1.84
N LEU A 192 -7.67 -11.61 -0.82
CA LEU A 192 -6.80 -12.59 -0.17
C LEU A 192 -6.33 -13.70 -1.12
N HIS A 193 -7.18 -14.15 -2.04
CA HIS A 193 -6.82 -15.15 -3.06
C HIS A 193 -5.62 -14.74 -3.91
N GLU A 194 -5.56 -13.46 -4.32
CA GLU A 194 -4.41 -12.92 -5.08
C GLU A 194 -3.17 -12.88 -4.18
N ALA A 195 -3.33 -12.45 -2.92
CA ALA A 195 -2.23 -12.29 -1.95
C ALA A 195 -1.59 -13.63 -1.56
N ILE A 196 -2.39 -14.64 -1.23
CA ILE A 196 -1.91 -15.95 -0.78
C ILE A 196 -0.99 -16.59 -1.82
N ALA A 197 -1.33 -16.50 -3.11
CA ALA A 197 -0.50 -17.06 -4.17
C ALA A 197 0.92 -16.45 -4.16
N VAL A 198 1.01 -15.12 -4.11
CA VAL A 198 2.30 -14.40 -4.14
C VAL A 198 3.08 -14.59 -2.83
N ILE A 199 2.42 -14.57 -1.68
CA ILE A 199 3.08 -14.79 -0.39
C ILE A 199 3.59 -16.23 -0.30
N SER A 200 2.83 -17.21 -0.79
CA SER A 200 3.24 -18.63 -0.81
C SER A 200 4.51 -18.81 -1.64
N GLU A 201 4.61 -18.19 -2.83
CA GLU A 201 5.85 -18.20 -3.63
C GLU A 201 7.05 -17.66 -2.82
N GLY A 202 6.85 -16.59 -2.03
CA GLY A 202 7.88 -16.01 -1.16
C GLY A 202 8.34 -16.91 -0.02
N MET A 203 7.48 -17.81 0.49
CA MET A 203 7.85 -18.78 1.54
C MET A 203 8.88 -19.81 1.06
N TRP A 204 8.98 -20.00 -0.27
CA TRP A 204 9.93 -20.89 -0.92
C TRP A 204 11.19 -20.17 -1.44
N ASP A 205 11.39 -18.89 -1.11
CA ASP A 205 12.56 -18.12 -1.57
C ASP A 205 13.88 -18.67 -0.99
N THR A 206 14.98 -18.58 -1.73
CA THR A 206 16.31 -19.00 -1.28
C THR A 206 16.82 -18.28 -0.03
N LYS A 207 16.40 -17.03 0.19
CA LYS A 207 16.92 -16.16 1.25
C LYS A 207 16.05 -16.29 2.51
N LYS A 208 16.68 -16.68 3.63
CA LYS A 208 16.02 -16.85 4.93
C LYS A 208 15.19 -15.62 5.36
N ASP A 209 15.75 -14.42 5.22
CA ASP A 209 15.08 -13.17 5.61
C ASP A 209 13.78 -12.95 4.82
N VAL A 210 13.72 -13.38 3.55
CA VAL A 210 12.52 -13.33 2.71
C VAL A 210 11.51 -14.38 3.16
N LYS A 211 11.95 -15.60 3.50
CA LYS A 211 11.07 -16.65 4.03
C LYS A 211 10.39 -16.23 5.33
N GLU A 212 11.15 -15.62 6.26
CA GLU A 212 10.62 -15.15 7.53
C GLU A 212 9.60 -14.01 7.33
N ALA A 213 9.91 -13.06 6.45
CA ALA A 213 8.96 -12.01 6.06
C ALA A 213 7.70 -12.57 5.41
N ALA A 214 7.83 -13.57 4.52
CA ALA A 214 6.70 -14.23 3.86
C ALA A 214 5.83 -15.00 4.87
N ALA A 215 6.43 -15.74 5.80
CA ALA A 215 5.69 -16.47 6.82
C ALA A 215 4.92 -15.52 7.75
N SER A 216 5.53 -14.41 8.17
CA SER A 216 4.85 -13.38 8.95
C SER A 216 3.71 -12.72 8.17
N ALA A 217 3.93 -12.44 6.88
CA ALA A 217 2.90 -11.88 6.01
C ALA A 217 1.74 -12.86 5.78
N MET A 218 2.03 -14.16 5.64
CA MET A 218 1.02 -15.21 5.49
C MET A 218 0.15 -15.32 6.75
N GLN A 219 0.77 -15.25 7.92
CA GLN A 219 0.04 -15.23 9.19
C GLN A 219 -0.91 -14.03 9.26
N ALA A 220 -0.42 -12.81 9.03
CA ALA A 220 -1.24 -11.60 9.01
C ALA A 220 -2.35 -11.65 7.96
N ALA A 221 -2.06 -12.19 6.77
CA ALA A 221 -3.04 -12.38 5.70
C ALA A 221 -4.15 -13.36 6.12
N CYS A 222 -3.80 -14.48 6.74
CA CYS A 222 -4.78 -15.45 7.23
C CYS A 222 -5.60 -14.91 8.41
N ASP A 223 -4.98 -14.11 9.29
CA ASP A 223 -5.65 -13.47 10.43
C ASP A 223 -6.67 -12.40 10.00
N SER A 224 -6.55 -11.88 8.77
CA SER A 224 -7.56 -10.98 8.17
C SER A 224 -8.93 -11.66 7.95
N VAL A 225 -8.97 -13.00 7.98
CA VAL A 225 -10.21 -13.77 7.81
C VAL A 225 -11.03 -13.79 9.10
N SER A 226 -12.29 -13.38 8.99
CA SER A 226 -13.23 -13.29 10.11
C SER A 226 -13.81 -14.64 10.56
N ASN A 227 -13.62 -15.72 9.78
CA ASN A 227 -14.16 -17.04 10.07
C ASN A 227 -13.36 -17.73 11.20
N ARG A 228 -14.05 -17.99 12.32
CA ARG A 228 -13.51 -18.55 13.57
C ARG A 228 -13.17 -20.03 13.45
N ASP A 229 -13.83 -20.75 12.54
CA ASP A 229 -13.60 -22.19 12.35
C ASP A 229 -12.23 -22.45 11.71
N ILE A 230 -11.70 -21.46 10.96
CA ILE A 230 -10.41 -21.56 10.24
C ILE A 230 -9.24 -21.05 11.07
N LYS A 231 -9.44 -20.16 12.04
CA LYS A 231 -8.33 -19.61 12.84
C LYS A 231 -7.43 -20.68 13.48
N PRO A 232 -7.97 -21.78 14.08
CA PRO A 232 -7.15 -22.85 14.61
C PRO A 232 -6.33 -23.62 13.55
N PHE A 233 -6.76 -23.56 12.28
CA PHE A 233 -6.13 -24.25 11.17
C PHE A 233 -4.94 -23.46 10.57
N VAL A 234 -4.91 -22.13 10.73
CA VAL A 234 -3.88 -21.24 10.14
C VAL A 234 -2.44 -21.70 10.43
N PRO A 235 -2.05 -22.07 11.66
CA PRO A 235 -0.67 -22.52 11.92
C PRO A 235 -0.32 -23.83 11.20
N ALA A 236 -1.27 -24.76 11.10
CA ALA A 236 -1.06 -26.04 10.40
C ALA A 236 -0.92 -25.82 8.88
N LEU A 237 -1.74 -24.94 8.30
CA LEU A 237 -1.63 -24.50 6.91
C LEU A 237 -0.24 -23.91 6.62
N ILE A 238 0.22 -22.95 7.42
CA ILE A 238 1.53 -22.32 7.19
C ILE A 238 2.64 -23.36 7.24
N ASN A 239 2.57 -24.31 8.18
CA ASN A 239 3.52 -25.42 8.26
C ASN A 239 3.46 -26.32 7.01
N ALA A 240 2.27 -26.67 6.54
CA ALA A 240 2.08 -27.49 5.34
C ALA A 240 2.60 -26.81 4.07
N ILE A 241 2.48 -25.47 3.97
CA ILE A 241 3.04 -24.71 2.85
C ILE A 241 4.57 -24.75 2.88
N GLN A 242 5.21 -24.76 4.06
CA GLN A 242 6.67 -24.86 4.18
C GLN A 242 7.19 -26.30 3.99
N ASN A 243 6.39 -27.28 4.42
CA ASN A 243 6.74 -28.69 4.46
C ASN A 243 5.66 -29.52 3.75
N PRO A 244 5.83 -29.86 2.46
CA PRO A 244 4.83 -30.62 1.70
C PRO A 244 4.49 -32.00 2.28
N GLU A 245 5.38 -32.58 3.09
CA GLU A 245 5.15 -33.86 3.77
C GLU A 245 4.05 -33.78 4.83
N GLU A 246 3.76 -32.59 5.36
CA GLU A 246 2.74 -32.31 6.38
C GLU A 246 1.34 -32.07 5.78
N VAL A 247 1.23 -32.00 4.44
CA VAL A 247 -0.04 -31.77 3.74
C VAL A 247 -1.08 -32.84 4.08
N PRO A 248 -0.77 -34.16 4.06
CA PRO A 248 -1.75 -35.19 4.44
C PRO A 248 -2.27 -35.03 5.87
N GLU A 249 -1.39 -34.74 6.83
CA GLU A 249 -1.79 -34.51 8.22
C GLU A 249 -2.67 -33.25 8.35
N THR A 250 -2.35 -32.22 7.58
CA THR A 250 -3.12 -30.97 7.56
C THR A 250 -4.51 -31.17 6.94
N VAL A 251 -4.64 -31.99 5.89
CA VAL A 251 -5.94 -32.40 5.34
C VAL A 251 -6.75 -33.20 6.37
N HIS A 252 -6.11 -34.12 7.10
CA HIS A 252 -6.77 -34.83 8.20
C HIS A 252 -7.28 -33.88 9.29
N LYS A 253 -6.47 -32.90 9.72
CA LYS A 253 -6.89 -31.85 10.66
C LYS A 253 -8.08 -31.04 10.13
N LEU A 254 -8.06 -30.66 8.86
CA LEU A 254 -9.16 -29.92 8.22
C LEU A 254 -10.45 -30.76 8.18
N SER A 255 -10.37 -32.05 7.82
CA SER A 255 -11.54 -32.95 7.83
C SER A 255 -12.14 -33.16 9.23
N ALA A 256 -11.34 -32.99 10.28
CA ALA A 256 -11.78 -33.08 11.66
C ALA A 256 -12.38 -31.76 12.19
N THR A 257 -12.21 -30.63 11.48
CA THR A 257 -12.82 -29.35 11.89
C THR A 257 -14.31 -29.33 11.59
N VAL A 258 -15.10 -28.92 12.59
CA VAL A 258 -16.54 -28.75 12.47
C VAL A 258 -16.82 -27.31 12.02
N PHE A 259 -17.27 -27.14 10.78
CA PHE A 259 -17.66 -25.83 10.24
C PHE A 259 -19.05 -25.44 10.76
N VAL A 260 -19.12 -24.35 11.52
CA VAL A 260 -20.35 -23.78 12.07
C VAL A 260 -20.74 -22.52 11.29
N GLN A 261 -19.77 -21.71 10.88
CA GLN A 261 -19.96 -20.51 10.08
C GLN A 261 -20.01 -20.83 8.57
N SER A 262 -20.65 -19.96 7.79
CA SER A 262 -20.62 -20.07 6.33
C SER A 262 -19.19 -19.97 5.81
N VAL A 263 -18.89 -20.76 4.79
CA VAL A 263 -17.59 -20.73 4.12
C VAL A 263 -17.60 -19.60 3.09
N ASP A 264 -17.03 -18.47 3.48
CA ASP A 264 -16.96 -17.27 2.64
C ASP A 264 -15.76 -17.31 1.66
N SER A 265 -15.72 -16.38 0.70
CA SER A 265 -14.62 -16.30 -0.28
C SER A 265 -13.19 -16.27 0.34
N PRO A 266 -12.93 -15.52 1.44
CA PRO A 266 -11.60 -15.53 2.07
C PRO A 266 -11.25 -16.88 2.71
N ALA A 267 -12.25 -17.57 3.26
CA ALA A 267 -12.10 -18.91 3.82
C ALA A 267 -11.68 -19.92 2.74
N LEU A 268 -12.35 -19.90 1.59
CA LEU A 268 -12.00 -20.72 0.43
C LEU A 268 -10.62 -20.41 -0.12
N SER A 269 -10.22 -19.13 -0.10
CA SER A 269 -8.90 -18.70 -0.58
C SER A 269 -7.75 -19.40 0.18
N ILE A 270 -8.00 -19.73 1.46
CA ILE A 270 -7.05 -20.43 2.32
C ILE A 270 -7.14 -21.96 2.15
N THR A 271 -8.35 -22.51 2.09
CA THR A 271 -8.52 -23.97 2.13
C THR A 271 -8.31 -24.64 0.77
N VAL A 272 -8.66 -23.97 -0.33
CA VAL A 272 -8.59 -24.56 -1.67
C VAL A 272 -7.16 -24.98 -2.08
N PRO A 273 -6.10 -24.20 -1.84
CA PRO A 273 -4.74 -24.59 -2.24
C PRO A 273 -4.21 -25.89 -1.61
N ILE A 274 -4.72 -26.31 -0.45
CA ILE A 274 -4.33 -27.57 0.21
C ILE A 274 -5.16 -28.76 -0.32
N LEU A 275 -6.34 -28.50 -0.86
CA LEU A 275 -7.27 -29.53 -1.33
C LEU A 275 -7.04 -29.93 -2.80
N LEU A 276 -6.24 -29.16 -3.53
CA LEU A 276 -5.85 -29.39 -4.93
C LEU A 276 -4.48 -30.07 -5.00
#